data_AF-A0A7W3NHF6-F1
#
_entry.id   AF-A0A7W3NHF6-F1
#
_cell.length_a   1.000
_cell.length_b   1.000
_cell.length_c   1.000
_cell.angle_alpha   90.00
_cell.angle_beta   90.00
_cell.angle_gamma   90.00
#
_symmetry.space_group_name_H-M   'P 1'
#
loop_
_entity.id
_entity.type
_entity.pdbx_description
1 polymer ?
#
loop_
_entity_poly.entity_id
_entity_poly.type
_entity_poly.pdbx_seq_one_letter_code
_entity_poly.pdbx_strand_id
1 'polypeptide(L)'
;MSKDLVRELLDKGFKVVDLKCVGTIDIISANELCLEEISTNTIIDMLSLDKDSIELFLDEELPYFVGSTKPLAGYINSENESPIIKDAIIDYKVYVKEATLQSK
;
A
#
# COMPACT_ATOMS: atom_id res chain seq x y z
N MET A 1 -16.94 -3.46 -7.26
CA MET A 1 -16.84 -3.81 -5.82
C MET A 1 -15.42 -3.48 -5.39
N SER A 2 -15.23 -2.75 -4.29
CA SER A 2 -13.91 -2.57 -3.68
C SER A 2 -13.36 -3.97 -3.39
N LYS A 3 -12.29 -4.38 -4.07
CA LYS A 3 -11.64 -5.66 -3.77
C LYS A 3 -11.02 -5.57 -2.37
N ASP A 4 -11.23 -6.59 -1.55
CA ASP A 4 -10.70 -6.65 -0.19
C ASP A 4 -9.32 -7.28 -0.22
N LEU A 5 -8.27 -6.46 -0.19
CA LEU A 5 -6.87 -6.88 -0.31
C LEU A 5 -6.53 -8.03 0.64
N VAL A 6 -6.85 -7.89 1.93
CA VAL A 6 -6.55 -8.90 2.96
C VAL A 6 -7.24 -10.21 2.65
N ARG A 7 -8.54 -10.16 2.31
CA ARG A 7 -9.30 -11.37 1.98
C ARG A 7 -8.77 -12.06 0.74
N GLU A 8 -8.47 -11.32 -0.32
CA GLU A 8 -7.94 -11.87 -1.56
C GLU A 8 -6.55 -12.53 -1.37
N LEU A 9 -5.72 -11.95 -0.50
CA LEU A 9 -4.43 -12.54 -0.13
C LEU A 9 -4.60 -13.81 0.72
N LEU A 10 -5.52 -13.82 1.68
CA LEU A 10 -5.87 -15.01 2.46
C LEU A 10 -6.41 -16.14 1.57
N ASP A 11 -7.28 -15.83 0.61
CA ASP A 11 -7.85 -16.78 -0.34
C ASP A 11 -6.77 -17.38 -1.27
N LYS A 12 -5.67 -16.66 -1.51
CA LYS A 12 -4.47 -17.15 -2.22
C LYS A 12 -3.49 -17.94 -1.35
N GLY A 13 -3.77 -18.07 -0.05
CA GLY A 13 -2.97 -18.85 0.89
C GLY A 13 -1.89 -18.07 1.64
N PHE A 14 -1.79 -16.75 1.43
CA PHE A 14 -0.88 -15.92 2.23
C PHE A 14 -1.43 -15.77 3.64
N LYS A 15 -0.56 -15.89 4.65
CA LYS A 15 -0.91 -15.68 6.07
C LYS A 15 -0.17 -14.52 6.69
N VAL A 16 1.12 -14.41 6.38
CA VAL A 16 1.99 -13.32 6.85
C VAL A 16 2.71 -12.76 5.64
N VAL A 17 2.67 -11.44 5.48
CA VAL A 17 3.25 -10.76 4.32
C VAL A 17 4.14 -9.59 4.71
N ASP A 18 5.19 -9.40 3.92
CA ASP A 18 5.96 -8.16 3.87
C ASP A 18 5.41 -7.30 2.72
N LEU A 19 5.19 -6.03 3.01
CA LEU A 19 4.80 -5.01 2.04
C LEU A 19 5.99 -4.09 1.77
N LYS A 20 6.36 -4.01 0.49
CA LYS A 20 7.39 -3.10 0.02
C LYS A 20 6.80 -2.09 -0.97
N CYS A 21 6.71 -0.83 -0.54
CA CYS A 21 6.35 0.27 -1.44
C CYS A 21 7.53 0.61 -2.34
N VAL A 22 7.28 0.68 -3.65
CA VAL A 22 8.24 1.09 -4.68
C VAL A 22 7.61 2.24 -5.45
N GLY A 23 8.28 3.39 -5.46
CA GLY A 23 7.83 4.62 -6.12
C GLY A 23 8.98 5.62 -6.27
N THR A 24 8.66 6.89 -6.51
CA THR A 24 9.68 7.96 -6.68
C THR A 24 10.56 8.14 -5.44
N ILE A 25 10.07 7.72 -4.27
CA ILE A 25 10.80 7.72 -3.01
C ILE A 25 10.47 6.39 -2.28
N ASP A 26 11.47 5.63 -1.86
CA ASP A 26 11.30 4.44 -1.01
C ASP A 26 11.02 4.92 0.43
N ILE A 27 9.75 5.18 0.77
CA ILE A 27 9.38 5.82 2.04
C ILE A 27 8.96 4.81 3.12
N ILE A 28 8.26 3.72 2.76
CA ILE A 28 7.58 2.86 3.74
C ILE A 28 7.74 1.37 3.38
N SER A 29 8.20 0.59 4.35
CA SER A 29 8.15 -0.88 4.32
C SER A 29 7.47 -1.37 5.59
N ALA A 30 6.52 -2.30 5.46
CA ALA A 30 5.86 -2.95 6.59
C ALA A 30 6.14 -4.45 6.52
N ASN A 31 6.80 -4.99 7.53
CA ASN A 31 7.22 -6.39 7.55
C ASN A 31 6.33 -7.21 8.48
N GLU A 32 6.19 -8.50 8.20
CA GLU A 32 5.53 -9.50 9.03
C GLU A 32 4.07 -9.16 9.39
N LEU A 33 3.30 -8.62 8.44
CA LEU A 33 1.88 -8.34 8.63
C LEU A 33 1.08 -9.64 8.64
N CYS A 34 0.50 -9.99 9.79
CA CYS A 34 -0.43 -11.11 9.93
C CYS A 34 -1.80 -10.74 9.34
N LEU A 35 -2.16 -11.38 8.22
CA LEU A 35 -3.39 -11.10 7.48
C LEU A 35 -4.67 -11.48 8.25
N GLU A 36 -4.58 -12.41 9.20
CA GLU A 36 -5.71 -12.78 10.07
C GLU A 36 -5.99 -11.72 11.15
N GLU A 37 -5.02 -10.83 11.43
CA GLU A 37 -5.08 -9.84 12.52
C GLU A 37 -5.20 -8.39 12.01
N ILE A 38 -5.08 -8.17 10.70
CA ILE A 38 -5.10 -6.83 10.09
C ILE A 38 -6.25 -6.70 9.08
N SER A 39 -6.76 -5.47 8.90
CA SER A 39 -7.77 -5.18 7.88
C SER A 39 -7.18 -4.46 6.68
N THR A 40 -7.84 -4.57 5.52
CA THR A 40 -7.47 -3.80 4.33
C THR A 40 -7.42 -2.30 4.60
N ASN A 41 -8.37 -1.74 5.35
CA ASN A 41 -8.35 -0.32 5.70
C ASN A 41 -7.13 0.05 6.55
N THR A 42 -6.69 -0.83 7.46
CA THR A 42 -5.48 -0.61 8.26
C THR A 42 -4.22 -0.55 7.39
N ILE A 43 -4.10 -1.43 6.39
CA ILE A 43 -3.00 -1.40 5.43
C ILE A 43 -3.03 -0.10 4.61
N ILE A 44 -4.21 0.30 4.13
CA ILE A 44 -4.41 1.54 3.36
C ILE A 44 -3.98 2.76 4.17
N ASP A 45 -4.42 2.84 5.42
CA ASP A 45 -4.08 3.97 6.29
C ASP A 45 -2.60 3.96 6.67
N MET A 46 -2.01 2.78 6.94
CA MET A 46 -0.57 2.63 7.22
C MET A 46 0.28 3.14 6.04
N LEU A 47 -0.15 2.87 4.82
CA LEU A 47 0.53 3.28 3.59
C LEU A 47 0.08 4.67 3.09
N SER A 48 -0.83 5.34 3.81
CA SER A 48 -1.40 6.65 3.45
C SER A 48 -2.01 6.69 2.03
N LEU A 49 -2.59 5.58 1.58
CA LEU A 49 -3.17 5.45 0.25
C LEU A 49 -4.62 5.95 0.21
N ASP A 50 -5.03 6.44 -0.95
CA ASP A 50 -6.42 6.67 -1.28
C ASP A 50 -7.08 5.33 -1.66
N LYS A 51 -8.12 4.94 -0.92
CA LYS A 51 -8.83 3.67 -1.11
C LYS A 51 -9.42 3.55 -2.52
N ASP A 52 -9.87 4.65 -3.09
CA ASP A 52 -10.54 4.65 -4.40
C ASP A 52 -9.55 4.54 -5.56
N SER A 53 -8.24 4.70 -5.29
CA SER A 53 -7.17 4.57 -6.28
C SER A 53 -6.56 3.16 -6.37
N ILE A 54 -6.99 2.23 -5.52
CA ILE A 54 -6.30 0.94 -5.37
C ILE A 54 -6.70 -0.04 -6.45
N GLU A 55 -5.70 -0.56 -7.17
CA GLU A 55 -5.86 -1.66 -8.12
C GLU A 55 -4.98 -2.85 -7.70
N LEU A 56 -5.59 -4.04 -7.64
CA LEU A 56 -4.94 -5.28 -7.20
C LEU A 56 -4.50 -6.14 -8.40
N PHE A 57 -3.25 -6.60 -8.36
CA PHE A 57 -2.61 -7.46 -9.37
C PHE A 57 -2.04 -8.70 -8.68
N LEU A 58 -2.92 -9.68 -8.42
CA LEU A 58 -2.61 -10.83 -7.57
C LEU A 58 -2.30 -12.12 -8.32
N ASP A 59 -2.48 -12.14 -9.64
CA ASP A 59 -2.20 -13.30 -10.51
C ASP A 59 -0.78 -13.26 -11.11
N GLU A 60 0.01 -12.26 -10.72
CA GLU A 60 1.40 -12.09 -11.10
C GLU A 60 2.32 -12.99 -10.27
N GLU A 61 3.52 -13.29 -10.78
CA GLU A 61 4.54 -14.10 -10.06
C GLU A 61 4.84 -13.53 -8.67
N LEU A 62 4.85 -12.19 -8.57
CA LEU A 62 4.90 -11.45 -7.31
C LEU A 62 3.63 -10.60 -7.21
N PRO A 63 2.64 -11.03 -6.42
CA PRO A 63 1.42 -10.27 -6.20
C PRO A 63 1.75 -8.84 -5.73
N TYR A 64 1.05 -7.86 -6.31
CA TYR A 64 1.23 -6.47 -5.93
C TYR A 64 -0.09 -5.71 -6.04
N PHE A 65 -0.11 -4.50 -5.49
CA PHE A 65 -1.16 -3.54 -5.75
C PHE A 65 -0.56 -2.18 -6.04
N VAL A 66 -1.29 -1.35 -6.76
CA VAL A 66 -0.95 0.05 -6.96
C VAL A 66 -1.95 0.91 -6.22
N GLY A 67 -1.51 2.08 -5.78
CA GLY A 67 -2.36 3.06 -5.14
C GLY A 67 -1.66 4.40 -5.06
N SER A 68 -2.46 5.46 -5.13
CA SER A 68 -2.01 6.84 -5.01
C SER A 68 -2.15 7.31 -3.57
N THR A 69 -1.29 8.20 -3.09
CA THR A 69 -1.45 8.80 -1.75
C THR A 69 -2.68 9.69 -1.69
N LYS A 70 -3.28 9.81 -0.49
CA LYS A 70 -4.19 10.92 -0.22
C LYS A 70 -3.42 12.25 -0.38
N PRO A 71 -4.02 13.30 -0.96
CA PRO A 71 -3.41 14.62 -0.99
C PRO A 71 -3.07 15.06 0.45
N LEU A 72 -1.83 15.45 0.70
CA LEU A 72 -1.45 15.97 2.02
C LEU A 72 -2.22 17.27 2.29
N ALA A 73 -3.11 17.24 3.28
CA ALA A 73 -3.87 18.41 3.67
C ALA A 73 -2.91 19.48 4.21
N GLY A 74 -2.79 20.59 3.49
CA GLY A 74 -2.14 21.81 4.00
C GLY A 74 -0.67 22.01 3.63
N TYR A 75 -0.13 21.32 2.62
CA TYR A 75 1.07 21.88 1.98
C TYR A 75 0.66 23.20 1.31
N ILE A 76 1.36 24.25 1.65
CA ILE A 76 1.42 25.50 0.90
C ILE A 76 2.89 25.53 0.44
N ASN A 77 3.16 25.77 -0.83
CA ASN A 77 4.55 25.84 -1.29
C ASN A 77 5.27 27.04 -0.62
N SER A 78 6.59 27.14 -0.74
CA SER A 78 7.35 28.27 -0.17
C SER A 78 6.92 29.64 -0.71
N GLU A 79 6.16 29.67 -1.80
CA GLU A 79 5.59 30.86 -2.45
C GLU A 79 4.16 31.16 -1.98
N ASN A 80 3.68 30.44 -0.98
CA ASN A 80 2.36 30.60 -0.39
C ASN A 80 1.18 30.20 -1.31
N GLU A 81 1.44 29.42 -2.36
CA GLU A 81 0.45 28.91 -3.30
C GLU A 81 -0.10 27.55 -2.87
N SER A 82 -1.36 27.29 -3.21
CA SER A 82 -1.93 25.95 -3.07
C SER A 82 -1.19 25.00 -4.01
N PRO A 83 -0.64 23.88 -3.52
CA PRO A 83 0.12 22.95 -4.34
C PRO A 83 -0.78 22.39 -5.43
N ILE A 84 -0.20 22.18 -6.59
CA ILE A 84 -0.86 21.45 -7.66
C ILE A 84 -1.08 20.03 -7.13
N ILE A 85 -2.34 19.61 -7.00
CA ILE A 85 -2.73 18.33 -6.38
C ILE A 85 -1.94 17.14 -6.98
N LYS A 86 -1.60 17.21 -8.27
CA LYS A 86 -0.79 16.21 -8.98
C LYS A 86 0.64 16.06 -8.44
N ASP A 87 1.21 17.11 -7.86
CA ASP A 87 2.57 17.09 -7.27
C ASP A 87 2.56 16.60 -5.81
N ALA A 88 1.38 16.57 -5.18
CA ALA A 88 1.18 16.09 -3.82
C ALA A 88 0.67 14.64 -3.74
N ILE A 89 0.36 14.03 -4.89
CA ILE A 89 -0.06 12.64 -5.02
C ILE A 89 1.11 11.84 -5.57
N ILE A 90 1.57 10.85 -4.80
CA ILE A 90 2.61 9.91 -5.22
C ILE A 90 1.94 8.58 -5.52
N ASP A 91 2.21 8.03 -6.70
CA ASP A 91 1.80 6.67 -7.05
C ASP A 91 2.81 5.66 -6.50
N TYR A 92 2.30 4.64 -5.81
CA TYR A 92 3.10 3.53 -5.31
C TYR A 92 2.71 2.23 -5.97
N LYS A 93 3.72 1.40 -6.21
CA LYS A 93 3.56 -0.04 -6.43
C LYS A 93 4.00 -0.76 -5.17
N VAL A 94 3.08 -1.48 -4.54
CA VAL A 94 3.32 -2.20 -3.28
C VAL A 94 3.38 -3.68 -3.57
N TYR A 95 4.58 -4.25 -3.46
CA TYR A 95 4.78 -5.70 -3.62
C TYR A 95 4.43 -6.43 -2.34
N VAL A 96 3.72 -7.54 -2.50
CA VAL A 96 3.40 -8.48 -1.43
C VAL A 96 4.39 -9.63 -1.52
N LYS A 97 5.17 -9.83 -0.47
CA LYS A 97 6.09 -10.96 -0.35
C LYS A 97 5.68 -11.80 0.84
N GLU A 98 5.74 -13.12 0.72
CA GLU A 98 5.53 -13.98 1.89
C GLU A 98 6.63 -13.72 2.92
N ALA A 99 6.23 -13.44 4.17
CA ALA A 99 7.18 -13.21 5.24
C ALA A 99 7.95 -14.49 5.51
N THR A 100 9.28 -14.43 5.48
CA THR A 100 10.11 -15.57 5.85
C THR A 100 10.11 -15.66 7.37
N LEU A 101 9.20 -16.45 7.95
CA LEU A 101 9.23 -16.77 9.38
C LEU A 101 10.63 -17.33 9.69
N GLN A 102 11.48 -16.53 10.34
CA GLN A 102 12.74 -17.03 10.87
C GLN A 102 12.39 -18.13 11.88
N SER A 103 12.56 -19.37 11.45
CA SER A 103 12.42 -20.53 12.31
C SER A 103 13.42 -20.38 13.44
N LYS A 104 12.90 -20.22 14.65
CA LYS A 104 13.67 -20.03 15.88
C LYS A 104 14.34 -21.32 16.31
#